data_AF-A0A923TIU3-F1
#
_entry.id   AF-A0A923TIU3-F1
#
_cell.length_a   1.000
_cell.length_b   1.000
_cell.length_c   1.000
_cell.angle_alpha   90.00
_cell.angle_beta   90.00
_cell.angle_gamma   90.00
#
_symmetry.space_group_name_H-M   'P 1'
#
loop_
_entity.id
_entity.type
_entity.pdbx_description
1 polymer ?
#
loop_
_entity_poly.entity_id
_entity_poly.type
_entity_poly.pdbx_seq_one_letter_code
_entity_poly.pdbx_strand_id
1 'polypeptide(L)'
;KDLTHLELVGPWYWGTSCYGLRLASDGLLHLMPLLGAGRGSRFRPQQDGTFVGLDGYHAGEVLRVVRAAGKVVALDLGSFVFSRTPYDPAAPHPGGVDGAGWR
;
A
#
# COMPACT_ATOMS: atom_id res chain seq x y z
N LYS A 1 -11.96 11.94 15.54
CA LYS A 1 -12.04 10.96 14.42
C LYS A 1 -11.00 11.39 13.42
N ASP A 2 -9.91 10.65 13.32
CA ASP A 2 -8.76 11.03 12.51
C ASP A 2 -9.09 10.83 11.02
N LEU A 3 -9.14 11.92 10.26
CA LEU A 3 -9.45 11.92 8.82
C LEU A 3 -8.21 11.51 7.99
N THR A 4 -7.03 11.39 8.59
CA THR A 4 -5.80 11.00 7.88
C THR A 4 -5.88 9.61 7.26
N HIS A 5 -6.58 8.66 7.88
CA HIS A 5 -6.71 7.31 7.30
C HIS A 5 -7.70 7.24 6.13
N LEU A 6 -8.64 8.19 6.04
CA LEU A 6 -9.61 8.22 4.94
C LEU A 6 -8.92 8.47 3.59
N GLU A 7 -7.83 9.22 3.58
CA GLU A 7 -7.08 9.44 2.34
C GLU A 7 -6.49 8.13 1.80
N LEU A 8 -6.23 7.12 2.64
CA LEU A 8 -5.65 5.85 2.23
C LEU A 8 -6.68 4.91 1.56
N VAL A 9 -7.97 5.13 1.81
CA VAL A 9 -9.04 4.26 1.31
C VAL A 9 -9.15 4.36 -0.21
N GLY A 10 -9.58 3.27 -0.84
CA GLY A 10 -9.86 3.19 -2.27
C GLY A 10 -8.95 2.19 -3.00
N PRO A 11 -8.89 2.30 -4.34
CA PRO A 11 -8.10 1.39 -5.16
C PRO A 11 -6.60 1.69 -5.05
N TRP A 12 -5.84 0.60 -5.18
CA TRP A 12 -4.39 0.53 -5.10
C TRP A 12 -3.89 -0.53 -6.08
N TYR A 13 -2.74 -0.32 -6.70
CA TYR A 13 -2.22 -1.19 -7.76
C TYR A 13 -0.81 -1.67 -7.46
N TRP A 14 -0.61 -2.97 -7.51
CA TRP A 14 0.71 -3.60 -7.55
C TRP A 14 0.95 -4.11 -8.97
N GLY A 15 1.76 -3.39 -9.74
CA GLY A 15 1.81 -3.54 -11.20
C GLY A 15 0.40 -3.33 -11.80
N THR A 16 -0.13 -4.32 -12.49
CA THR A 16 -1.50 -4.31 -13.03
C THR A 16 -2.55 -4.88 -12.06
N SER A 17 -2.14 -5.47 -10.93
CA SER A 17 -3.06 -6.12 -9.99
C SER A 17 -3.77 -5.09 -9.13
N CYS A 18 -5.11 -5.07 -9.19
CA CYS A 18 -5.94 -4.11 -8.46
C CYS A 18 -6.33 -4.65 -7.07
N TYR A 19 -6.04 -3.85 -6.05
CA TYR A 19 -6.38 -4.07 -4.65
C TYR A 19 -7.24 -2.92 -4.13
N GLY A 20 -8.08 -3.22 -3.14
CA GLY A 20 -8.87 -2.24 -2.42
C GLY A 20 -8.35 -2.14 -1.00
N LEU A 21 -8.11 -0.91 -0.54
CA LEU A 21 -7.90 -0.61 0.87
C LEU A 21 -9.16 -0.01 1.45
N ARG A 22 -9.67 -0.58 2.54
CA ARG A 22 -10.86 -0.09 3.25
C ARG A 22 -10.54 0.18 4.71
N LEU A 23 -11.16 1.21 5.28
CA LEU A 23 -11.17 1.43 6.73
C LEU A 23 -12.42 0.73 7.30
N ALA A 24 -12.19 -0.27 8.16
CA ALA A 24 -13.26 -1.02 8.82
C ALA A 24 -13.77 -0.27 10.07
N SER A 25 -14.94 -0.66 10.57
CA SER A 25 -15.58 -0.02 11.73
C SER A 25 -14.82 -0.20 13.04
N ASP A 26 -13.96 -1.23 13.12
CA ASP A 26 -13.04 -1.48 14.22
C ASP A 26 -11.74 -0.64 14.16
N GLY A 27 -11.61 0.20 13.12
CA GLY A 27 -10.46 1.08 12.91
C GLY A 27 -9.28 0.41 12.20
N LEU A 28 -9.41 -0.85 11.77
CA LEU A 28 -8.37 -1.54 11.00
C LEU A 28 -8.44 -1.18 9.51
N LEU A 29 -7.29 -1.24 8.84
CA LEU A 29 -7.24 -1.18 7.38
C LEU A 29 -7.29 -2.59 6.80
N HIS A 30 -8.12 -2.80 5.79
CA HIS A 30 -8.29 -4.08 5.12
C HIS A 30 -7.80 -3.94 3.68
N LEU A 31 -6.71 -4.63 3.34
CA LEU A 31 -6.20 -4.73 1.97
C LEU A 31 -6.68 -6.05 1.36
N MET A 32 -7.28 -6.00 0.19
CA MET A 32 -7.77 -7.20 -0.50
C MET A 32 -7.70 -7.05 -2.02
N PRO A 33 -7.44 -8.13 -2.78
CA PRO A 33 -7.55 -8.09 -4.23
C PRO A 33 -9.00 -7.78 -4.62
N LEU A 34 -9.19 -6.89 -5.61
CA LEU A 34 -10.51 -6.57 -6.16
C LEU A 34 -10.88 -7.48 -7.35
N LEU A 35 -9.87 -8.07 -7.99
CA LEU A 35 -10.04 -8.97 -9.13
C LEU A 35 -9.17 -10.21 -8.91
N GLY A 36 -9.77 -11.40 -9.04
CA GLY A 36 -9.05 -12.68 -9.02
C GLY A 36 -8.45 -13.03 -7.66
N ALA A 37 -7.33 -13.78 -7.69
CA ALA A 37 -6.60 -14.22 -6.50
C ALA A 37 -5.50 -13.22 -6.11
N GLY A 38 -5.20 -13.12 -4.83
CA GLY A 38 -4.18 -12.23 -4.29
C GLY A 38 -4.05 -12.36 -2.78
N ARG A 39 -3.04 -11.71 -2.21
CA ARG A 39 -2.77 -11.76 -0.77
C ARG A 39 -3.37 -10.53 -0.10
N GLY A 40 -4.46 -10.73 0.64
CA GLY A 40 -5.02 -9.70 1.50
C GLY A 40 -4.44 -9.77 2.90
N SER A 41 -4.63 -8.70 3.68
CA SER A 41 -4.35 -8.69 5.12
C SER A 41 -5.10 -7.55 5.81
N ARG A 42 -5.30 -7.70 7.13
CA ARG A 42 -5.75 -6.61 8.01
C ARG A 42 -4.56 -5.93 8.66
N PHE A 43 -4.63 -4.62 8.84
CA PHE A 43 -3.56 -3.82 9.41
C PHE A 43 -4.05 -2.97 10.57
N ARG A 44 -3.31 -3.02 11.68
CA ARG A 44 -3.55 -2.19 12.86
C ARG A 44 -2.64 -0.95 12.81
N PRO A 45 -3.18 0.26 13.03
CA PRO A 45 -2.34 1.46 13.11
C PRO A 45 -1.37 1.41 14.30
N GLN A 46 -0.22 2.03 14.12
CA GLN A 46 0.81 2.23 15.13
C GLN A 46 0.96 3.72 15.45
N GLN A 47 1.61 4.03 16.57
CA GLN A 47 1.79 5.41 17.05
C GLN A 47 2.69 6.25 16.12
N ASP A 48 3.55 5.60 15.34
CA ASP A 48 4.50 6.23 14.41
C ASP A 48 3.89 6.51 13.02
N GLY A 49 2.58 6.26 12.84
CA GLY A 49 1.89 6.44 11.56
C GLY A 49 2.07 5.29 10.57
N THR A 50 2.75 4.21 10.96
CA THR A 50 2.77 2.94 10.21
C THR A 50 1.61 2.03 10.60
N PHE A 51 1.47 0.92 9.90
CA PHE A 51 0.49 -0.12 10.25
C PHE A 51 1.16 -1.48 10.26
N VAL A 52 0.77 -2.34 11.19
CA VAL A 52 1.27 -3.72 11.27
C VAL A 52 0.23 -4.71 10.76
N GLY A 53 0.63 -5.60 9.86
CA GLY A 53 -0.22 -6.65 9.34
C GLY A 53 -0.52 -7.71 10.40
N LEU A 54 -1.75 -8.19 10.43
CA LEU A 54 -2.27 -9.04 11.50
C LEU A 54 -2.42 -10.50 11.08
N ASP A 55 -2.47 -10.77 9.77
CA ASP A 55 -2.76 -12.11 9.25
C ASP A 55 -2.24 -12.34 7.83
N GLY A 56 -2.34 -13.61 7.42
CA GLY A 56 -1.96 -14.05 6.09
C GLY A 56 -0.47 -13.88 5.83
N TYR A 57 -0.13 -13.62 4.57
CA TYR A 57 1.25 -13.45 4.13
C TYR A 57 1.93 -12.21 4.74
N HIS A 58 1.14 -11.23 5.18
CA HIS A 58 1.64 -9.97 5.71
C HIS A 58 1.58 -9.90 7.24
N ALA A 59 1.38 -11.03 7.92
CA ALA A 59 1.37 -11.06 9.38
C ALA A 59 2.73 -10.59 9.94
N GLY A 60 2.71 -9.56 10.79
CA GLY A 60 3.91 -8.94 11.36
C GLY A 60 4.63 -7.94 10.44
N GLU A 61 4.28 -7.89 9.16
CA GLU A 61 4.88 -6.95 8.21
C GLU A 61 4.38 -5.51 8.46
N VAL A 62 5.24 -4.53 8.16
CA VAL A 62 4.94 -3.11 8.36
C VAL A 62 4.53 -2.47 7.04
N LEU A 63 3.31 -1.96 6.97
CA LEU A 63 2.81 -1.10 5.90
C LEU A 63 3.15 0.37 6.20
N ARG A 64 3.88 1.00 5.29
CA ARG A 64 4.29 2.41 5.35
C ARG A 64 3.55 3.24 4.31
N VAL A 65 3.14 4.43 4.70
CA VAL A 65 2.54 5.40 3.79
C VAL A 65 3.64 6.28 3.19
N VAL A 66 3.82 6.21 1.88
CA VAL A 66 4.78 7.04 1.15
C VAL A 66 4.09 8.29 0.66
N ARG A 67 4.70 9.45 0.94
CA ARG A 67 4.18 10.76 0.56
C ARG A 67 5.17 11.53 -0.31
N ALA A 68 4.66 12.24 -1.32
CA ALA A 68 5.41 13.20 -2.11
C ALA A 68 4.58 14.49 -2.24
N ALA A 69 5.22 15.64 -2.00
CA ALA A 69 4.55 16.95 -2.01
C ALA A 69 3.24 16.99 -1.17
N GLY A 70 3.25 16.33 0.00
CA GLY A 70 2.10 16.26 0.91
C GLY A 70 0.99 15.27 0.53
N LYS A 71 1.06 14.63 -0.65
CA LYS A 71 0.08 13.63 -1.10
C LYS A 71 0.59 12.21 -0.89
N VAL A 72 -0.32 11.30 -0.56
CA VAL A 72 -0.03 9.87 -0.50
C VAL A 72 0.11 9.32 -1.93
N VAL A 73 1.30 8.83 -2.25
CA VAL A 73 1.65 8.33 -3.60
C VAL A 73 1.82 6.81 -3.63
N ALA A 74 2.20 6.19 -2.52
CA ALA A 74 2.34 4.75 -2.43
C ALA A 74 2.04 4.19 -1.03
N LEU A 75 1.74 2.89 -0.99
CA LEU A 75 1.80 2.07 0.21
C LEU A 75 2.95 1.08 0.02
N ASP A 76 3.94 1.15 0.90
CA ASP A 76 5.08 0.24 0.91
C ASP A 76 4.84 -0.84 1.96
N LEU A 77 4.73 -2.09 1.50
CA LEU A 77 4.61 -3.29 2.30
C LEU A 77 5.77 -4.25 1.96
N GLY A 78 7.00 -3.73 2.05
CA GLY A 78 8.22 -4.48 1.79
C GLY A 78 8.39 -4.75 0.30
N SER A 79 8.26 -6.01 -0.12
CA SER A 79 8.36 -6.39 -1.54
C SER A 79 7.16 -5.93 -2.38
N PHE A 80 6.09 -5.43 -1.75
CA PHE A 80 4.87 -5.00 -2.41
C PHE A 80 4.72 -3.50 -2.25
N VAL A 81 4.96 -2.76 -3.34
CA VAL A 81 4.67 -1.33 -3.40
C VAL A 81 3.40 -1.14 -4.21
N PHE A 82 2.38 -0.58 -3.55
CA PHE A 82 1.11 -0.26 -4.17
C PHE A 82 1.04 1.21 -4.52
N SER A 83 0.50 1.51 -5.70
CA SER A 83 0.38 2.87 -6.24
C SER A 83 -1.07 3.20 -6.61
N ARG A 84 -1.37 4.47 -6.88
CA ARG A 84 -2.75 4.91 -7.20
C ARG A 84 -3.20 4.54 -8.60
N THR A 85 -2.26 4.35 -9.50
CA THR A 85 -2.49 3.90 -10.88
C THR A 85 -1.50 2.77 -11.20
N PRO A 86 -1.83 1.87 -12.13
CA PRO A 86 -0.89 0.84 -12.56
C PRO A 86 0.46 1.44 -13.00
N TYR A 87 1.57 0.93 -12.45
CA TYR A 87 2.94 1.37 -12.75
C TYR A 87 3.18 2.88 -12.59
N ASP A 88 2.54 3.52 -11.60
CA ASP A 88 2.71 4.96 -11.33
C ASP A 88 4.21 5.32 -11.18
N PRO A 89 4.79 6.18 -12.04
CA PRO A 89 6.21 6.54 -11.95
C PRO A 89 6.57 7.30 -10.68
N ALA A 90 5.58 7.85 -9.95
CA ALA A 90 5.81 8.53 -8.67
C ALA A 90 5.95 7.54 -7.50
N ALA A 91 5.59 6.27 -7.67
CA ALA A 91 5.78 5.25 -6.66
C ALA A 91 7.19 4.63 -6.76
N PRO A 92 7.85 4.34 -5.62
CA PRO A 92 9.15 3.71 -5.63
C PRO A 92 9.02 2.25 -6.08
N HIS A 93 9.30 1.97 -7.35
CA HIS A 93 9.31 0.61 -7.87
C HIS A 93 10.69 -0.03 -7.65
N PRO A 94 10.77 -1.21 -7.00
CA PRO A 94 12.01 -1.97 -6.93
C PRO A 94 12.54 -2.27 -8.34
N GLY A 95 13.82 -1.97 -8.58
CA GLY A 95 14.45 -2.15 -9.89
C GLY A 95 14.29 -0.97 -10.84
N GLY A 96 14.07 0.24 -10.32
CA GLY A 96 14.06 1.49 -11.10
C GLY A 96 15.08 1.46 -12.22
N VAL A 97 14.64 1.80 -13.43
CA VAL A 97 15.54 1.90 -14.58
C VAL A 97 16.57 2.97 -14.21
N ASP A 98 17.82 2.56 -14.00
CA ASP A 98 18.91 3.52 -14.11
C ASP A 98 18.77 4.17 -15.50
N GLY A 99 18.75 5.50 -15.56
CA GLY A 99 18.67 6.22 -16.83
C GLY A 99 19.81 5.87 -17.79
N ALA A 100 20.88 5.25 -17.29
CA ALA A 100 21.99 4.72 -18.07
C ALA A 100 21.70 3.35 -18.73
N GLY A 101 20.62 2.66 -18.36
CA GLY A 101 20.32 1.30 -18.81
C GLY A 101 21.33 0.24 -18.32
N TRP A 102 21.03 -1.04 -18.54
CA TRP A 102 22.01 -2.11 -18.35
C TRP A 102 23.08 -1.98 -19.45
N ARG A 103 24.35 -1.75 -19.07
CA ARG A 103 25.51 -1.90 -19.96
C ARG A 103 26.09 -3.30 -19.86
#